data_AF-A0A972Y4U6-F1
#
_entry.id   AF-A0A972Y4U6-F1
#
_cell.length_a   1.000
_cell.length_b   1.000
_cell.length_c   1.000
_cell.angle_alpha   90.00
_cell.angle_beta   90.00
_cell.angle_gamma   90.00
#
_symmetry.space_group_name_H-M   'P 1'
#
loop_
_entity.id
_entity.type
_entity.pdbx_description
1 polymer ?
#
loop_
_entity_poly.entity_id
_entity_poly.type
_entity_poly.pdbx_seq_one_letter_code
_entity_poly.pdbx_strand_id
1 'polypeptide(L)'
;MSENIKVGHKYMFYSDNSDYILSLLSVLKEYTSDVLLCDGISLPYIMVNNIKLIYVNDVENIMTENYISRLRDEISINKDIFKDSSLFVLHHSRLDTLLTATTDLSELSKPFHPSSIETHLYELAKTKSKAIFFKEILDLKIKIINNEELSIFAYVSLYMAIVEDKIDFSSLSLFNDIDLEKDNDSKRIKNRLDHNQELYDDIETIIATSPLDIELNLKEFSSEFIEEYITIEEWENVPYSKIIEEIKRNKDETIIFDSLEILDSDIIPYIRNENTTKSGNRTKNIIIQTDQNKLILSFKFKGKGIKLDNFSILNNDKLKKE
;
A
#
# COMPACT_ATOMS: atom_id res chain seq x y z
N MET A 1 -18.57 8.65 -24.88
CA MET A 1 -19.99 8.84 -25.23
C MET A 1 -20.72 9.07 -23.92
N SER A 2 -21.21 10.29 -23.66
CA SER A 2 -21.94 10.59 -22.42
C SER A 2 -23.34 9.99 -22.49
N GLU A 3 -23.54 8.84 -21.87
CA GLU A 3 -24.90 8.41 -21.54
C GLU A 3 -25.46 9.41 -20.53
N ASN A 4 -26.28 10.33 -21.02
CA ASN A 4 -27.05 11.23 -20.17
C ASN A 4 -28.00 10.43 -19.26
N ILE A 5 -28.38 11.03 -18.14
CA ILE A 5 -29.42 10.51 -17.24
C ILE A 5 -30.72 10.27 -18.05
N LYS A 6 -31.42 9.17 -17.76
CA LYS A 6 -32.63 8.74 -18.47
C LYS A 6 -33.85 8.79 -17.54
N VAL A 7 -34.96 9.39 -18.02
CA VAL A 7 -36.23 9.44 -17.27
C VAL A 7 -36.71 8.04 -16.91
N GLY A 8 -37.17 7.85 -15.67
CA GLY A 8 -37.61 6.57 -15.12
C GLY A 8 -36.47 5.58 -14.84
N HIS A 9 -35.22 5.94 -15.16
CA HIS A 9 -34.06 5.09 -14.91
C HIS A 9 -33.58 5.22 -13.47
N LYS A 10 -32.95 4.16 -12.99
CA LYS A 10 -32.49 4.03 -11.61
C LYS A 10 -31.02 3.67 -11.60
N TYR A 11 -30.27 4.45 -10.86
CA TYR A 11 -28.83 4.34 -10.70
C TYR A 11 -28.53 3.98 -9.25
N MET A 12 -27.39 3.36 -9.03
CA MET A 12 -26.94 3.06 -7.67
C MET A 12 -25.44 3.26 -7.52
N PHE A 13 -25.03 3.46 -6.27
CA PHE A 13 -23.66 3.38 -5.83
C PHE A 13 -23.64 2.61 -4.51
N TYR A 14 -22.83 1.55 -4.47
CA TYR A 14 -22.64 0.72 -3.29
C TYR A 14 -21.27 1.01 -2.66
N SER A 15 -21.24 1.09 -1.34
CA SER A 15 -20.00 1.00 -0.57
C SER A 15 -20.27 0.37 0.80
N ASP A 16 -19.40 -0.53 1.21
CA ASP A 16 -19.38 -1.07 2.58
C ASP A 16 -18.89 -0.04 3.61
N ASN A 17 -18.24 1.04 3.17
CA ASN A 17 -17.85 2.17 3.99
C ASN A 17 -18.95 3.24 3.98
N SER A 18 -19.64 3.38 5.11
CA SER A 18 -20.70 4.37 5.30
C SER A 18 -20.20 5.82 5.18
N ASP A 19 -18.95 6.11 5.53
CA ASP A 19 -18.38 7.45 5.46
C ASP A 19 -18.21 7.92 4.01
N TYR A 20 -17.94 7.01 3.08
CA TYR A 20 -17.89 7.32 1.65
C TYR A 20 -19.25 7.70 1.10
N ILE A 21 -20.31 7.00 1.53
CA ILE A 21 -21.69 7.34 1.18
C ILE A 21 -22.07 8.70 1.74
N LEU A 22 -21.78 8.96 3.01
CA LEU A 22 -22.06 10.24 3.67
C LEU A 22 -21.30 11.40 3.03
N SER A 23 -20.05 11.16 2.62
CA SER A 23 -19.23 12.15 1.89
C SER A 23 -19.80 12.47 0.51
N LEU A 24 -20.33 11.47 -0.22
CA LEU A 24 -20.99 11.74 -1.50
C LEU A 24 -22.34 12.45 -1.28
N LEU A 25 -23.08 12.10 -0.24
CA LEU A 25 -24.34 12.76 0.13
C LEU A 25 -24.15 14.23 0.51
N SER A 26 -23.09 14.58 1.24
CA SER A 26 -22.82 15.98 1.59
C SER A 26 -22.62 16.82 0.33
N VAL A 27 -21.86 16.30 -0.63
CA VAL A 27 -21.67 16.95 -1.94
C VAL A 27 -23.01 17.06 -2.69
N LEU A 28 -23.82 15.99 -2.76
CA LEU A 28 -25.13 16.05 -3.42
C LEU A 28 -26.07 17.08 -2.78
N LYS A 29 -26.01 17.25 -1.45
CA LYS A 29 -26.76 18.29 -0.72
C LYS A 29 -26.36 19.70 -1.15
N GLU A 30 -25.08 19.95 -1.43
CA GLU A 30 -24.60 21.25 -1.94
C GLU A 30 -25.12 21.57 -3.35
N TYR A 31 -25.38 20.54 -4.17
CA TYR A 31 -25.91 20.69 -5.53
C TYR A 31 -27.43 20.52 -5.63
N THR A 32 -28.12 20.39 -4.50
CA THR A 32 -29.58 20.17 -4.48
C THR A 32 -30.30 21.37 -5.09
N SER A 33 -31.16 21.07 -6.07
CA SER A 33 -31.96 22.09 -6.75
C SER A 33 -33.24 22.41 -5.98
N ASP A 34 -33.96 21.39 -5.52
CA ASP A 34 -35.17 21.51 -4.71
C ASP A 34 -35.50 20.15 -4.06
N VAL A 35 -36.64 20.08 -3.37
CA VAL A 35 -37.17 18.87 -2.73
C VAL A 35 -38.56 18.52 -3.27
N LEU A 36 -38.83 17.22 -3.44
CA LEU A 36 -40.18 16.69 -3.64
C LEU A 36 -40.72 16.19 -2.29
N LEU A 37 -42.02 16.39 -2.05
CA LEU A 37 -42.67 15.82 -0.87
C LEU A 37 -43.41 14.53 -1.26
N CYS A 38 -43.00 13.40 -0.69
CA CYS A 38 -43.63 12.10 -0.88
C CYS A 38 -43.87 11.45 0.49
N ASP A 39 -45.13 11.22 0.85
CA ASP A 39 -45.54 10.63 2.14
C ASP A 39 -44.97 11.34 3.38
N GLY A 40 -44.87 12.67 3.31
CA GLY A 40 -44.30 13.49 4.38
C GLY A 40 -42.77 13.46 4.46
N ILE A 41 -42.09 12.72 3.58
CA ILE A 41 -40.64 12.67 3.46
C ILE A 41 -40.20 13.63 2.35
N SER A 42 -39.18 14.43 2.65
CA SER A 42 -38.54 15.32 1.67
C SER A 42 -37.51 14.52 0.87
N LEU A 43 -37.71 14.46 -0.45
CA LEU A 43 -36.86 13.80 -1.42
C LEU A 43 -36.06 14.86 -2.18
N PRO A 44 -34.79 15.12 -1.81
CA PRO A 44 -33.98 16.08 -2.53
C PRO A 44 -33.65 15.58 -3.93
N TYR A 45 -33.51 16.51 -4.87
CA TYR A 45 -33.08 16.19 -6.23
C TYR A 45 -32.13 17.24 -6.80
N ILE A 46 -31.36 16.80 -7.79
CA ILE A 46 -30.53 17.66 -8.64
C ILE A 46 -31.17 17.71 -10.03
N MET A 47 -31.25 18.90 -10.62
CA MET A 47 -31.68 19.05 -12.01
C MET A 47 -30.55 18.74 -12.98
N VAL A 48 -30.73 17.72 -13.81
CA VAL A 48 -29.77 17.36 -14.87
C VAL A 48 -30.51 17.26 -16.21
N ASN A 49 -30.24 18.19 -17.13
CA ASN A 49 -30.86 18.22 -18.45
C ASN A 49 -32.40 18.10 -18.42
N ASN A 50 -33.05 18.85 -17.53
CA ASN A 50 -34.50 18.83 -17.28
C ASN A 50 -35.05 17.55 -16.64
N ILE A 51 -34.19 16.65 -16.16
CA ILE A 51 -34.57 15.45 -15.41
C ILE A 51 -34.24 15.67 -13.94
N LYS A 52 -35.19 15.36 -13.05
CA LYS A 52 -34.98 15.39 -11.61
C LYS A 52 -34.25 14.11 -11.19
N LEU A 53 -32.96 14.20 -10.90
CA LEU A 53 -32.23 13.10 -10.28
C LEU A 53 -32.48 13.13 -8.77
N ILE A 54 -33.47 12.36 -8.32
CA ILE A 54 -33.77 12.18 -6.91
C ILE A 54 -32.70 11.26 -6.32
N TYR A 55 -32.08 11.67 -5.23
CA TYR A 55 -31.08 10.84 -4.55
C TYR A 55 -31.52 10.47 -3.14
N VAL A 56 -31.29 9.21 -2.78
CA VAL A 56 -31.73 8.61 -1.50
C VAL A 56 -30.63 7.73 -0.93
N ASN A 57 -30.69 7.48 0.38
CA ASN A 57 -29.73 6.61 1.06
C ASN A 57 -30.35 5.78 2.18
N ASP A 58 -29.67 4.68 2.52
CA ASP A 58 -30.03 3.78 3.63
C ASP A 58 -29.11 3.91 4.86
N VAL A 59 -28.21 4.91 4.88
CA VAL A 59 -27.19 5.09 5.94
C VAL A 59 -27.65 6.06 7.03
N GLU A 60 -28.42 7.11 6.69
CA GLU A 60 -28.89 8.12 7.66
C GLU A 60 -30.10 7.66 8.50
N ASN A 61 -30.56 6.40 8.36
CA ASN A 61 -31.75 5.83 9.02
C ASN A 61 -33.06 6.62 8.79
N ILE A 62 -33.10 7.51 7.80
CA ILE A 62 -34.29 8.30 7.45
C ILE A 62 -35.24 7.49 6.56
N MET A 63 -34.69 6.69 5.65
CA MET A 63 -35.44 5.91 4.68
C MET A 63 -35.21 4.43 4.89
N THR A 64 -36.30 3.67 5.01
CA THR A 64 -36.21 2.21 5.07
C THR A 64 -36.00 1.63 3.68
N GLU A 65 -35.41 0.44 3.60
CA GLU A 65 -35.24 -0.29 2.34
C GLU A 65 -36.58 -0.49 1.58
N ASN A 66 -37.64 -0.82 2.30
CA ASN A 66 -38.99 -0.97 1.73
C ASN A 66 -39.49 0.34 1.10
N TYR A 67 -39.16 1.48 1.71
CA TYR A 67 -39.50 2.78 1.17
C TYR A 67 -38.73 3.06 -0.13
N ILE A 68 -37.42 2.79 -0.16
CA ILE A 68 -36.58 2.95 -1.36
C ILE A 68 -37.05 2.03 -2.50
N SER A 69 -37.41 0.77 -2.19
CA SER A 69 -37.95 -0.18 -3.16
C SER A 69 -39.25 0.31 -3.80
N ARG A 70 -40.15 0.90 -2.99
CA ARG A 70 -41.39 1.50 -3.51
C ARG A 70 -41.10 2.73 -4.37
N LEU A 71 -40.20 3.62 -3.95
CA LEU A 71 -39.80 4.78 -4.74
C LEU A 71 -39.23 4.39 -6.11
N ARG A 72 -38.42 3.32 -6.17
CA ARG A 72 -37.89 2.76 -7.41
C ARG A 72 -39.00 2.40 -8.40
N ASP A 73 -40.06 1.77 -7.89
CA ASP A 73 -41.19 1.34 -8.71
C ASP A 73 -42.05 2.54 -9.14
N GLU A 74 -42.30 3.49 -8.24
CA GLU A 74 -43.04 4.73 -8.53
C GLU A 74 -42.33 5.61 -9.58
N ILE A 75 -41.01 5.75 -9.51
CA ILE A 75 -40.20 6.49 -10.49
C ILE A 75 -40.26 5.81 -11.87
N SER A 76 -40.29 4.47 -11.92
CA SER A 76 -40.40 3.72 -13.18
C SER A 76 -41.73 3.98 -13.90
N ILE A 77 -42.81 4.32 -13.16
CA ILE A 77 -44.11 4.66 -13.72
C ILE A 77 -44.10 6.04 -14.40
N ASN A 78 -43.20 6.94 -13.99
CA ASN A 78 -43.01 8.28 -14.55
C ASN A 78 -44.31 9.11 -14.62
N LYS A 79 -44.99 9.24 -13.47
CA LYS A 79 -46.25 9.99 -13.33
C LYS A 79 -46.23 10.91 -12.12
N ASP A 80 -47.20 11.82 -12.09
CA ASP A 80 -47.48 12.71 -10.97
C ASP A 80 -46.22 13.45 -10.49
N ILE A 81 -45.91 13.37 -9.20
CA ILE A 81 -44.75 14.05 -8.60
C ILE A 81 -43.39 13.55 -9.14
N PHE A 82 -43.35 12.33 -9.67
CA PHE A 82 -42.16 11.68 -10.24
C PHE A 82 -42.05 11.83 -11.76
N LYS A 83 -42.92 12.62 -12.38
CA LYS A 83 -42.79 12.91 -13.81
C LYS A 83 -41.42 13.54 -14.10
N ASP A 84 -40.77 13.08 -15.16
CA ASP A 84 -39.45 13.53 -15.62
C ASP A 84 -38.37 13.35 -14.56
N SER A 85 -38.43 12.26 -13.79
CA SER A 85 -37.51 11.95 -12.70
C SER A 85 -36.71 10.67 -12.94
N SER A 86 -35.56 10.58 -12.29
CA SER A 86 -34.70 9.40 -12.18
C SER A 86 -34.33 9.20 -10.71
N LEU A 87 -33.89 7.99 -10.36
CA LEU A 87 -33.47 7.66 -9.00
C LEU A 87 -31.97 7.41 -8.94
N PHE A 88 -31.30 7.90 -7.90
CA PHE A 88 -29.94 7.52 -7.52
C PHE A 88 -29.93 7.02 -6.07
N VAL A 89 -29.63 5.75 -5.89
CA VAL A 89 -29.60 5.11 -4.56
C VAL A 89 -28.16 4.96 -4.11
N LEU A 90 -27.81 5.57 -2.97
CA LEU A 90 -26.55 5.33 -2.29
C LEU A 90 -26.80 4.35 -1.15
N HIS A 91 -26.18 3.18 -1.18
CA HIS A 91 -26.51 2.15 -0.18
C HIS A 91 -25.31 1.39 0.36
N HIS A 92 -25.42 0.98 1.61
CA HIS A 92 -24.39 0.19 2.31
C HIS A 92 -24.72 -1.31 2.39
N SER A 93 -25.95 -1.71 2.05
CA SER A 93 -26.44 -3.09 2.17
C SER A 93 -26.41 -3.85 0.83
N ARG A 94 -25.96 -5.11 0.84
CA ARG A 94 -25.94 -5.99 -0.35
C ARG A 94 -27.28 -6.70 -0.60
N LEU A 95 -28.41 -6.00 -0.48
CA LEU A 95 -29.73 -6.63 -0.58
C LEU A 95 -30.21 -6.69 -2.04
N ASP A 96 -30.41 -7.93 -2.54
CA ASP A 96 -30.82 -8.27 -3.92
C ASP A 96 -32.06 -7.52 -4.42
N THR A 97 -32.94 -7.11 -3.51
CA THR A 97 -34.22 -6.49 -3.85
C THR A 97 -34.07 -5.06 -4.34
N LEU A 98 -33.02 -4.35 -3.92
CA LEU A 98 -32.67 -3.02 -4.45
C LEU A 98 -31.84 -3.09 -5.75
N LEU A 99 -31.12 -4.20 -5.95
CA LEU A 99 -30.16 -4.41 -7.05
C LEU A 99 -30.85 -4.77 -8.39
N THR A 100 -32.08 -5.26 -8.36
CA THR A 100 -32.77 -5.66 -9.58
C THR A 100 -33.23 -4.43 -10.39
N ALA A 101 -32.72 -4.31 -11.63
CA ALA A 101 -33.06 -3.26 -12.60
C ALA A 101 -32.59 -1.84 -12.25
N THR A 102 -31.51 -1.70 -11.48
CA THR A 102 -30.70 -0.49 -11.33
C THR A 102 -29.41 -0.60 -12.16
N THR A 103 -28.79 0.53 -12.50
CA THR A 103 -27.44 0.56 -13.07
C THR A 103 -26.46 0.99 -12.01
N ASP A 104 -25.51 0.12 -11.69
CA ASP A 104 -24.42 0.47 -10.79
C ASP A 104 -23.45 1.43 -11.50
N LEU A 105 -23.24 2.59 -10.90
CA LEU A 105 -22.37 3.64 -11.42
C LEU A 105 -20.88 3.37 -11.17
N SER A 106 -20.56 2.33 -10.42
CA SER A 106 -19.19 1.84 -10.19
C SER A 106 -18.73 0.80 -11.22
N GLU A 107 -19.64 0.26 -12.05
CA GLU A 107 -19.32 -0.68 -13.13
C GLU A 107 -18.42 -0.06 -14.22
N LEU A 108 -17.70 -0.91 -14.94
CA LEU A 108 -16.80 -0.50 -16.02
C LEU A 108 -17.48 0.48 -17.00
N SER A 109 -16.77 1.55 -17.34
CA SER A 109 -17.24 2.66 -18.19
C SER A 109 -18.31 3.58 -17.57
N LYS A 110 -18.59 3.45 -16.26
CA LYS A 110 -19.48 4.35 -15.53
C LYS A 110 -18.69 5.37 -14.69
N PRO A 111 -19.32 6.49 -14.27
CA PRO A 111 -18.61 7.62 -13.68
C PRO A 111 -17.84 7.33 -12.38
N PHE A 112 -18.29 6.35 -11.58
CA PHE A 112 -17.63 5.96 -10.33
C PHE A 112 -16.78 4.70 -10.46
N HIS A 113 -16.47 4.27 -11.68
CA HIS A 113 -15.44 3.27 -11.91
C HIS A 113 -14.04 3.94 -11.86
N PRO A 114 -13.02 3.30 -11.25
CA PRO A 114 -11.65 3.83 -11.17
C PRO A 114 -11.11 4.41 -12.49
N SER A 115 -11.27 3.68 -13.60
CA SER A 115 -10.79 4.12 -14.92
C SER A 115 -11.39 5.44 -15.44
N SER A 116 -12.58 5.81 -14.97
CA SER A 116 -13.21 7.09 -15.32
C SER A 116 -12.54 8.27 -14.63
N ILE A 117 -11.95 8.04 -13.46
CA ILE A 117 -11.27 9.05 -12.64
C ILE A 117 -9.80 9.20 -13.06
N GLU A 118 -9.16 8.11 -13.45
CA GLU A 118 -7.74 8.09 -13.88
C GLU A 118 -7.40 9.18 -14.90
N THR A 119 -8.20 9.31 -15.96
CA THR A 119 -7.95 10.31 -17.01
C THR A 119 -7.98 11.74 -16.44
N HIS A 120 -8.93 12.03 -15.55
CA HIS A 120 -9.03 13.34 -14.91
C HIS A 120 -7.84 13.62 -14.00
N LEU A 121 -7.35 12.60 -13.28
CA LEU A 121 -6.17 12.73 -12.42
C LEU A 121 -4.90 12.96 -13.24
N TYR A 122 -4.71 12.28 -14.37
CA TYR A 122 -3.57 12.54 -15.26
C TYR A 122 -3.61 13.96 -15.81
N GLU A 123 -4.77 14.45 -16.27
CA GLU A 123 -4.88 15.83 -16.76
C GLU A 123 -4.63 16.85 -15.64
N LEU A 124 -5.14 16.61 -14.43
CA LEU A 124 -4.89 17.47 -13.28
C LEU A 124 -3.39 17.47 -12.91
N ALA A 125 -2.74 16.30 -12.86
CA ALA A 125 -1.33 16.16 -12.53
C ALA A 125 -0.41 16.89 -13.52
N LYS A 126 -0.75 16.89 -14.81
CA LYS A 126 0.03 17.62 -15.85
C LYS A 126 0.13 19.13 -15.59
N THR A 127 -0.83 19.71 -14.86
CA THR A 127 -0.84 21.15 -14.55
C THR A 127 0.05 21.54 -13.38
N LYS A 128 0.66 20.57 -12.69
CA LYS A 128 1.40 20.78 -11.44
C LYS A 128 2.90 20.92 -11.66
N SER A 129 3.59 21.51 -10.68
CA SER A 129 5.04 21.72 -10.77
C SER A 129 5.80 20.39 -10.78
N LYS A 130 5.26 19.38 -10.09
CA LYS A 130 5.80 18.01 -9.98
C LYS A 130 5.09 17.02 -10.91
N ALA A 131 4.71 17.43 -12.11
CA ALA A 131 3.89 16.63 -13.03
C ALA A 131 4.43 15.20 -13.30
N ILE A 132 5.74 15.06 -13.53
CA ILE A 132 6.36 13.74 -13.76
C ILE A 132 6.22 12.85 -12.52
N PHE A 133 6.47 13.40 -11.34
CA PHE A 133 6.39 12.67 -10.08
C PHE A 133 4.96 12.21 -9.78
N PHE A 134 3.96 13.09 -9.91
CA PHE A 134 2.56 12.72 -9.73
C PHE A 134 2.09 11.69 -10.74
N LYS A 135 2.57 11.77 -12.00
CA LYS A 135 2.29 10.76 -13.01
C LYS A 135 2.81 9.38 -12.57
N GLU A 136 4.04 9.28 -12.05
CA GLU A 136 4.57 7.99 -11.60
C GLU A 136 3.88 7.46 -10.33
N ILE A 137 3.46 8.34 -9.38
CA ILE A 137 2.63 7.92 -8.24
C ILE A 137 1.27 7.41 -8.72
N LEU A 138 0.66 8.09 -9.70
CA LEU A 138 -0.62 7.67 -10.26
C LEU A 138 -0.49 6.31 -10.95
N ASP A 139 0.59 6.10 -11.74
CA ASP A 139 0.91 4.82 -12.36
C ASP A 139 1.06 3.70 -11.29
N LEU A 140 1.65 3.99 -10.13
CA LEU A 140 1.75 3.06 -9.00
C LEU A 140 0.36 2.75 -8.40
N LYS A 141 -0.42 3.79 -8.04
CA LYS A 141 -1.72 3.63 -7.39
C LYS A 141 -2.75 2.94 -8.29
N ILE A 142 -2.72 3.19 -9.60
CA ILE A 142 -3.58 2.49 -10.58
C ILE A 142 -3.33 0.98 -10.55
N LYS A 143 -2.07 0.53 -10.42
CA LYS A 143 -1.76 -0.90 -10.32
C LYS A 143 -2.41 -1.50 -9.07
N ILE A 144 -2.26 -0.84 -7.92
CA ILE A 144 -2.81 -1.30 -6.64
C ILE A 144 -4.33 -1.38 -6.72
N ILE A 145 -4.98 -0.28 -7.14
CA ILE A 145 -6.43 -0.19 -7.25
C ILE A 145 -7.01 -1.25 -8.18
N ASN A 146 -6.35 -1.52 -9.31
CA ASN A 146 -6.81 -2.57 -10.24
C ASN A 146 -6.55 -3.99 -9.72
N ASN A 147 -5.43 -4.23 -9.03
CA ASN A 147 -5.09 -5.55 -8.50
C ASN A 147 -5.98 -5.95 -7.31
N GLU A 148 -6.37 -4.97 -6.50
CA GLU A 148 -7.18 -5.16 -5.29
C GLU A 148 -8.67 -4.83 -5.49
N GLU A 149 -9.08 -4.49 -6.72
CA GLU A 149 -10.45 -4.11 -7.07
C GLU A 149 -11.03 -2.98 -6.17
N LEU A 150 -10.19 -1.99 -5.85
CA LEU A 150 -10.57 -0.89 -4.96
C LEU A 150 -11.51 0.11 -5.64
N SER A 151 -12.33 0.78 -4.83
CA SER A 151 -13.24 1.84 -5.30
C SER A 151 -12.50 3.15 -5.65
N ILE A 152 -13.20 4.08 -6.29
CA ILE A 152 -12.69 5.43 -6.59
C ILE A 152 -12.19 6.22 -5.38
N PHE A 153 -12.63 5.88 -4.17
CA PHE A 153 -12.19 6.55 -2.95
C PHE A 153 -10.73 6.27 -2.60
N ALA A 154 -10.14 5.20 -3.15
CA ALA A 154 -8.71 4.95 -3.04
C ALA A 154 -7.84 6.05 -3.70
N TYR A 155 -8.42 6.88 -4.57
CA TYR A 155 -7.74 8.04 -5.13
C TYR A 155 -7.77 9.29 -4.25
N VAL A 156 -8.52 9.33 -3.13
CA VAL A 156 -8.72 10.57 -2.35
C VAL A 156 -7.40 11.19 -1.90
N SER A 157 -6.51 10.40 -1.28
CA SER A 157 -5.20 10.89 -0.82
C SER A 157 -4.36 11.45 -1.97
N LEU A 158 -4.34 10.74 -3.11
CA LEU A 158 -3.60 11.19 -4.29
C LEU A 158 -4.22 12.43 -4.94
N TYR A 159 -5.54 12.50 -5.00
CA TYR A 159 -6.26 13.67 -5.51
C TYR A 159 -5.91 14.91 -4.70
N MET A 160 -5.99 14.82 -3.36
CA MET A 160 -5.63 15.93 -2.47
C MET A 160 -4.16 16.32 -2.66
N ALA A 161 -3.26 15.34 -2.76
CA ALA A 161 -1.85 15.61 -3.00
C ALA A 161 -1.58 16.36 -4.31
N ILE A 162 -2.27 15.97 -5.39
CA ILE A 162 -2.19 16.66 -6.68
C ILE A 162 -2.78 18.08 -6.58
N VAL A 163 -3.95 18.25 -5.95
CA VAL A 163 -4.60 19.55 -5.80
C VAL A 163 -3.69 20.52 -5.04
N GLU A 164 -3.11 20.08 -3.92
CA GLU A 164 -2.25 20.88 -3.05
C GLU A 164 -0.81 21.04 -3.57
N ASP A 165 -0.42 20.29 -4.62
CA ASP A 165 0.98 20.20 -5.11
C ASP A 165 1.97 19.78 -4.00
N LYS A 166 1.46 19.01 -3.02
CA LYS A 166 2.16 18.56 -1.82
C LYS A 166 1.84 17.08 -1.59
N ILE A 167 2.86 16.28 -1.27
CA ILE A 167 2.68 14.85 -1.04
C ILE A 167 2.71 14.55 0.45
N ASP A 168 1.73 13.77 0.88
CA ASP A 168 1.74 13.05 2.14
C ASP A 168 2.04 11.59 1.80
N PHE A 169 3.31 11.18 1.98
CA PHE A 169 3.76 9.83 1.67
C PHE A 169 3.05 8.78 2.52
N SER A 170 2.81 9.05 3.81
CA SER A 170 2.10 8.13 4.70
C SER A 170 0.67 7.86 4.23
N SER A 171 -0.05 8.88 3.75
CA SER A 171 -1.39 8.70 3.18
C SER A 171 -1.42 7.84 1.89
N LEU A 172 -0.24 7.57 1.32
CA LEU A 172 -0.04 6.75 0.13
C LEU A 172 0.62 5.41 0.46
N SER A 173 0.75 5.02 1.73
CA SER A 173 1.45 3.79 2.14
C SER A 173 2.88 3.75 1.62
N LEU A 174 3.60 4.86 1.77
CA LEU A 174 5.01 5.02 1.37
C LEU A 174 5.78 5.67 2.51
N PHE A 175 7.05 5.30 2.65
CA PHE A 175 7.97 6.03 3.52
C PHE A 175 8.26 7.43 2.96
N ASN A 176 8.41 8.39 3.85
CA ASN A 176 8.71 9.77 3.48
C ASN A 176 10.05 9.88 2.73
N ASP A 177 9.99 10.37 1.50
CA ASP A 177 11.13 10.46 0.59
C ASP A 177 11.27 11.84 -0.06
N ILE A 178 11.68 12.82 0.75
CA ILE A 178 11.83 14.23 0.37
C ILE A 178 12.79 14.43 -0.81
N ASP A 179 13.79 13.56 -0.96
CA ASP A 179 14.76 13.66 -2.05
C ASP A 179 14.16 13.26 -3.40
N LEU A 180 13.15 12.39 -3.38
CA LEU A 180 12.51 11.92 -4.59
C LEU A 180 11.63 12.99 -5.25
N GLU A 181 11.05 13.89 -4.46
CA GLU A 181 10.23 15.00 -4.98
C GLU A 181 11.01 15.95 -5.92
N LYS A 182 12.34 15.97 -5.80
CA LYS A 182 13.23 16.82 -6.60
C LYS A 182 13.74 16.13 -7.87
N ASP A 183 13.45 14.84 -8.03
CA ASP A 183 13.86 14.08 -9.19
C ASP A 183 12.97 14.41 -10.39
N ASN A 184 13.54 14.36 -11.59
CA ASN A 184 12.86 14.62 -12.85
C ASN A 184 13.03 13.48 -13.87
N ASP A 185 13.73 12.42 -13.49
CA ASP A 185 13.85 11.21 -14.29
C ASP A 185 12.72 10.23 -13.93
N SER A 186 11.75 10.10 -14.82
CA SER A 186 10.60 9.19 -14.68
C SER A 186 11.00 7.76 -14.32
N LYS A 187 12.08 7.21 -14.93
CA LYS A 187 12.51 5.84 -14.65
C LYS A 187 13.10 5.72 -13.25
N ARG A 188 13.89 6.70 -12.82
CA ARG A 188 14.45 6.74 -11.47
C ARG A 188 13.38 6.93 -10.41
N ILE A 189 12.42 7.82 -10.66
CA ILE A 189 11.26 8.03 -9.79
C ILE A 189 10.50 6.72 -9.63
N LYS A 190 10.11 6.11 -10.74
CA LYS A 190 9.37 4.84 -10.75
C LYS A 190 10.07 3.75 -9.96
N ASN A 191 11.34 3.48 -10.26
CA ASN A 191 12.09 2.44 -9.56
C ASN A 191 12.19 2.69 -8.05
N ARG A 192 12.31 3.96 -7.64
CA ARG A 192 12.40 4.33 -6.22
C ARG A 192 11.05 4.26 -5.52
N LEU A 193 9.95 4.61 -6.21
CA LEU A 193 8.59 4.41 -5.71
C LEU A 193 8.25 2.91 -5.58
N ASP A 194 8.54 2.11 -6.60
CA ASP A 194 8.30 0.66 -6.58
C ASP A 194 9.07 0.02 -5.39
N HIS A 195 10.35 0.37 -5.18
CA HIS A 195 11.13 -0.15 -4.05
C HIS A 195 10.66 0.36 -2.68
N ASN A 196 10.21 1.61 -2.61
CA ASN A 196 9.65 2.19 -1.39
C ASN A 196 8.35 1.48 -0.98
N GLN A 197 7.44 1.25 -1.94
CA GLN A 197 6.21 0.49 -1.71
C GLN A 197 6.49 -0.94 -1.26
N GLU A 198 7.40 -1.65 -1.94
CA GLU A 198 7.81 -3.01 -1.55
C GLU A 198 8.28 -3.07 -0.08
N LEU A 199 9.15 -2.16 0.33
CA LEU A 199 9.63 -2.10 1.71
C LEU A 199 8.52 -1.73 2.71
N TYR A 200 7.62 -0.83 2.33
CA TYR A 200 6.52 -0.42 3.19
C TYR A 200 5.57 -1.59 3.45
N ASP A 201 5.14 -2.26 2.38
CA ASP A 201 4.23 -3.40 2.43
C ASP A 201 4.84 -4.59 3.18
N ASP A 202 6.14 -4.85 3.00
CA ASP A 202 6.87 -5.92 3.70
C ASP A 202 6.88 -5.67 5.22
N ILE A 203 7.21 -4.44 5.64
CA ILE A 203 7.26 -4.07 7.06
C ILE A 203 5.85 -4.07 7.67
N GLU A 204 4.86 -3.49 6.97
CA GLU A 204 3.46 -3.48 7.39
C GLU A 204 2.94 -4.91 7.62
N THR A 205 3.20 -5.80 6.65
CA THR A 205 2.78 -7.20 6.70
C THR A 205 3.42 -7.92 7.89
N ILE A 206 4.72 -7.72 8.13
CA ILE A 206 5.42 -8.39 9.24
C ILE A 206 4.93 -7.87 10.59
N ILE A 207 4.71 -6.56 10.73
CA ILE A 207 4.16 -5.99 11.97
C ILE A 207 2.74 -6.49 12.23
N ALA A 208 1.90 -6.58 11.19
CA ALA A 208 0.53 -7.05 11.32
C ALA A 208 0.42 -8.55 11.63
N THR A 209 1.29 -9.38 11.05
CA THR A 209 1.19 -10.84 11.12
C THR A 209 2.08 -11.49 12.17
N SER A 210 3.27 -10.92 12.41
CA SER A 210 4.34 -11.54 13.21
C SER A 210 5.09 -10.52 14.09
N PRO A 211 4.39 -9.72 14.93
CA PRO A 211 4.99 -8.61 15.67
C PRO A 211 6.04 -9.02 16.72
N LEU A 212 6.06 -10.29 17.14
CA LEU A 212 7.05 -10.83 18.08
C LEU A 212 8.33 -11.34 17.39
N ASP A 213 8.28 -11.53 16.07
CA ASP A 213 9.34 -12.15 15.28
C ASP A 213 9.88 -11.18 14.22
N ILE A 214 9.76 -9.86 14.44
CA ILE A 214 10.18 -8.82 13.48
C ILE A 214 11.65 -9.01 13.09
N GLU A 215 12.54 -9.18 14.07
CA GLU A 215 13.97 -9.43 13.84
C GLU A 215 14.27 -10.69 13.00
N LEU A 216 13.43 -11.71 13.11
CA LEU A 216 13.61 -12.97 12.37
C LEU A 216 13.20 -12.83 10.90
N ASN A 217 12.25 -11.94 10.61
CA ASN A 217 11.68 -11.75 9.28
C ASN A 217 12.37 -10.62 8.50
N LEU A 218 12.76 -9.53 9.16
CA LEU A 218 13.41 -8.35 8.56
C LEU A 218 14.94 -8.44 8.55
N LYS A 219 15.48 -9.42 7.82
CA LYS A 219 16.92 -9.77 7.86
C LYS A 219 17.85 -8.74 7.22
N GLU A 220 17.33 -7.87 6.37
CA GLU A 220 18.08 -6.77 5.78
C GLU A 220 18.40 -5.64 6.77
N PHE A 221 17.78 -5.63 7.95
CA PHE A 221 18.03 -4.66 9.02
C PHE A 221 18.86 -5.29 10.17
N SER A 222 19.64 -4.47 10.88
CA SER A 222 20.28 -4.91 12.12
C SER A 222 19.29 -4.89 13.30
N SER A 223 19.50 -5.74 14.32
CA SER A 223 18.66 -5.76 15.53
C SER A 223 18.59 -4.38 16.19
N GLU A 224 19.71 -3.65 16.26
CA GLU A 224 19.76 -2.28 16.82
C GLU A 224 18.83 -1.31 16.07
N PHE A 225 18.79 -1.40 14.74
CA PHE A 225 17.90 -0.57 13.95
C PHE A 225 16.43 -0.94 14.14
N ILE A 226 16.12 -2.24 14.22
CA ILE A 226 14.75 -2.73 14.46
C ILE A 226 14.24 -2.26 15.82
N GLU A 227 15.04 -2.43 16.88
CA GLU A 227 14.69 -2.00 18.24
C GLU A 227 14.44 -0.48 18.32
N GLU A 228 15.20 0.33 17.58
CA GLU A 228 15.12 1.79 17.64
C GLU A 228 14.06 2.40 16.70
N TYR A 229 13.86 1.83 15.51
CA TYR A 229 13.09 2.48 14.44
C TYR A 229 11.88 1.68 13.94
N ILE A 230 11.86 0.36 14.08
CA ILE A 230 10.76 -0.49 13.56
C ILE A 230 9.89 -0.96 14.73
N THR A 231 9.31 0.01 15.43
CA THR A 231 8.35 -0.25 16.51
C THR A 231 6.94 -0.33 15.94
N ILE A 232 6.04 -1.05 16.63
CA ILE A 232 4.64 -1.22 16.21
C ILE A 232 3.93 0.12 15.99
N GLU A 233 4.34 1.17 16.71
CA GLU A 233 3.63 2.45 16.74
C GLU A 233 4.24 3.52 15.82
N GLU A 234 5.55 3.45 15.51
CA GLU A 234 6.25 4.58 14.89
C GLU A 234 7.01 4.26 13.59
N TRP A 235 7.04 2.99 13.16
CA TRP A 235 7.84 2.56 12.00
C TRP A 235 7.54 3.33 10.70
N GLU A 236 6.30 3.78 10.49
CA GLU A 236 5.88 4.56 9.31
C GLU A 236 6.59 5.91 9.21
N ASN A 237 7.05 6.47 10.34
CA ASN A 237 7.68 7.79 10.40
C ASN A 237 9.17 7.76 10.01
N VAL A 238 9.75 6.58 9.82
CA VAL A 238 11.17 6.44 9.49
C VAL A 238 11.40 6.94 8.06
N PRO A 239 12.29 7.93 7.83
CA PRO A 239 12.56 8.41 6.49
C PRO A 239 13.12 7.30 5.59
N TYR A 240 12.68 7.26 4.34
CA TYR A 240 13.12 6.25 3.37
C TYR A 240 14.65 6.24 3.20
N SER A 241 15.30 7.40 3.20
CA SER A 241 16.76 7.51 3.12
C SER A 241 17.47 6.73 4.22
N LYS A 242 16.94 6.77 5.44
CA LYS A 242 17.49 6.10 6.63
C LYS A 242 17.35 4.58 6.54
N ILE A 243 16.19 4.10 6.07
CA ILE A 243 15.93 2.68 5.77
C ILE A 243 16.95 2.16 4.76
N ILE A 244 17.15 2.88 3.66
CA ILE A 244 18.07 2.46 2.60
C ILE A 244 19.54 2.51 3.04
N GLU A 245 19.93 3.52 3.83
CA GLU A 245 21.26 3.59 4.43
C GLU A 245 21.53 2.40 5.35
N GLU A 246 20.54 2.02 6.16
CA GLU A 246 20.64 0.84 7.02
C GLU A 246 20.80 -0.45 6.22
N ILE A 247 19.92 -0.70 5.25
CA ILE A 247 19.98 -1.90 4.41
C ILE A 247 21.34 -2.00 3.72
N LYS A 248 21.88 -0.88 3.21
CA LYS A 248 23.22 -0.85 2.60
C LYS A 248 24.30 -1.16 3.63
N ARG A 249 24.27 -0.50 4.79
CA ARG A 249 25.23 -0.69 5.88
C ARG A 249 25.26 -2.16 6.32
N ASN A 250 24.10 -2.74 6.61
CA ASN A 250 23.99 -4.12 7.09
C ASN A 250 24.44 -5.14 6.02
N LYS A 251 24.17 -4.85 4.75
CA LYS A 251 24.66 -5.67 3.62
C LYS A 251 26.18 -5.66 3.48
N ASP A 252 26.81 -4.52 3.73
CA ASP A 252 28.27 -4.35 3.64
C ASP A 252 29.00 -4.87 4.89
N GLU A 253 28.30 -5.01 6.03
CA GLU A 253 28.82 -5.50 7.31
C GLU A 253 28.90 -7.05 7.44
N THR A 254 29.06 -7.78 6.33
CA THR A 254 29.25 -9.25 6.34
C THR A 254 30.41 -9.72 7.23
N ILE A 255 30.19 -10.78 8.02
CA ILE A 255 31.25 -11.47 8.78
C ILE A 255 32.27 -12.05 7.81
N ILE A 256 33.54 -11.68 8.00
CA ILE A 256 34.69 -12.16 7.23
C ILE A 256 35.67 -12.89 8.14
N PHE A 257 36.25 -13.97 7.62
CA PHE A 257 37.41 -14.61 8.22
C PHE A 257 38.62 -13.67 8.11
N ASP A 258 39.23 -13.31 9.24
CA ASP A 258 40.38 -12.40 9.30
C ASP A 258 41.69 -13.18 9.29
N SER A 259 41.90 -14.03 10.30
CA SER A 259 43.12 -14.83 10.42
C SER A 259 42.93 -16.08 11.28
N LEU A 260 43.91 -16.98 11.18
CA LEU A 260 44.09 -18.13 12.06
C LEU A 260 45.52 -18.08 12.61
N GLU A 261 45.64 -18.14 13.93
CA GLU A 261 46.91 -18.27 14.65
C GLU A 261 46.97 -19.63 15.35
N ILE A 262 48.12 -20.28 15.32
CA ILE A 262 48.40 -21.47 16.12
C ILE A 262 49.18 -21.00 17.34
N LEU A 263 48.57 -21.09 18.52
CA LEU A 263 49.20 -20.62 19.75
C LEU A 263 50.34 -21.55 20.17
N ASP A 264 51.38 -20.98 20.77
CA ASP A 264 52.56 -21.68 21.30
C ASP A 264 53.34 -22.51 20.26
N SER A 265 53.27 -22.13 18.98
CA SER A 265 53.92 -22.84 17.88
C SER A 265 54.25 -21.92 16.72
N ASP A 266 55.38 -22.15 16.06
CA ASP A 266 55.80 -21.43 14.84
C ASP A 266 55.22 -22.06 13.55
N ILE A 267 54.24 -22.97 13.68
CA ILE A 267 53.61 -23.64 12.54
C ILE A 267 52.76 -22.64 11.75
N ILE A 268 53.02 -22.55 10.46
CA ILE A 268 52.25 -21.69 9.54
C ILE A 268 51.22 -22.55 8.80
N PRO A 269 49.91 -22.33 9.00
CA PRO A 269 48.87 -23.07 8.30
C PRO A 269 48.79 -22.65 6.82
N TYR A 270 48.53 -23.61 5.94
CA TYR A 270 48.18 -23.32 4.56
C TYR A 270 46.67 -23.08 4.45
N ILE A 271 46.28 -21.85 4.11
CA ILE A 271 44.87 -21.42 4.04
C ILE A 271 44.55 -21.02 2.60
N ARG A 272 43.47 -21.58 2.04
CA ARG A 272 42.95 -21.17 0.74
C ARG A 272 41.43 -21.12 0.71
N ASN A 273 40.89 -20.31 -0.19
CA ASN A 273 39.47 -20.36 -0.51
C ASN A 273 39.15 -21.65 -1.26
N GLU A 274 37.90 -22.09 -1.20
CA GLU A 274 37.44 -23.24 -1.98
C GLU A 274 37.52 -22.98 -3.49
N ASN A 275 37.10 -21.80 -3.92
CA ASN A 275 37.24 -21.29 -5.30
C ASN A 275 37.19 -19.76 -5.33
N THR A 276 37.23 -19.16 -6.52
CA THR A 276 37.29 -17.69 -6.73
C THR A 276 35.93 -16.99 -6.81
N THR A 277 34.82 -17.71 -6.71
CA THR A 277 33.47 -17.12 -6.73
C THR A 277 33.12 -16.45 -5.40
N LYS A 278 32.12 -15.55 -5.39
CA LYS A 278 31.62 -14.93 -4.15
C LYS A 278 31.22 -15.96 -3.09
N SER A 279 30.63 -17.09 -3.50
CA SER A 279 30.26 -18.17 -2.58
C SER A 279 31.48 -18.95 -2.09
N GLY A 280 32.40 -19.34 -2.99
CA GLY A 280 33.61 -20.09 -2.62
C GLY A 280 34.63 -19.31 -1.78
N ASN A 281 34.55 -17.98 -1.76
CA ASN A 281 35.32 -17.14 -0.84
C ASN A 281 34.84 -17.24 0.62
N ARG A 282 33.62 -17.75 0.87
CA ARG A 282 33.06 -17.96 2.21
C ARG A 282 33.58 -19.24 2.87
N THR A 283 34.00 -20.23 2.09
CA THR A 283 34.59 -21.48 2.59
C THR A 283 36.12 -21.39 2.61
N LYS A 284 36.73 -21.60 3.78
CA LYS A 284 38.20 -21.66 3.95
C LYS A 284 38.64 -23.11 4.16
N ASN A 285 39.56 -23.57 3.32
CA ASN A 285 40.26 -24.83 3.50
C ASN A 285 41.59 -24.57 4.22
N ILE A 286 41.81 -25.25 5.33
CA ILE A 286 42.96 -25.06 6.20
C ILE A 286 43.70 -26.38 6.33
N ILE A 287 44.99 -26.40 5.98
CA ILE A 287 45.87 -27.55 6.11
C ILE A 287 46.99 -27.19 7.07
N ILE A 288 47.16 -28.03 8.10
CA ILE A 288 48.19 -27.87 9.12
C ILE A 288 49.05 -29.13 9.10
N GLN A 289 50.33 -28.97 8.78
CA GLN A 289 51.31 -30.04 8.88
C GLN A 289 52.06 -29.90 10.20
N THR A 290 52.00 -30.92 11.05
CA THR A 290 52.61 -30.90 12.37
C THR A 290 53.02 -32.31 12.81
N ASP A 291 54.05 -32.38 13.63
CA ASP A 291 54.43 -33.54 14.43
C ASP A 291 53.91 -33.46 15.88
N GLN A 292 53.25 -32.35 16.24
CA GLN A 292 52.67 -32.12 17.55
C GLN A 292 51.35 -32.88 17.71
N ASN A 293 51.19 -33.56 18.86
CA ASN A 293 49.98 -34.33 19.18
C ASN A 293 48.79 -33.44 19.62
N LYS A 294 49.03 -32.16 19.94
CA LYS A 294 48.02 -31.20 20.36
C LYS A 294 48.36 -29.82 19.82
N LEU A 295 47.35 -29.13 19.31
CA LEU A 295 47.41 -27.75 18.83
C LEU A 295 46.31 -26.92 19.48
N ILE A 296 46.56 -25.62 19.65
CA ILE A 296 45.55 -24.64 20.06
C ILE A 296 45.39 -23.66 18.90
N LEU A 297 44.18 -23.60 18.34
CA LEU A 297 43.86 -22.78 17.17
C LEU A 297 43.04 -21.57 17.62
N SER A 298 43.49 -20.37 17.26
CA SER A 298 42.79 -19.12 17.51
C SER A 298 42.29 -18.54 16.19
N PHE A 299 40.99 -18.62 15.96
CA PHE A 299 40.33 -18.04 14.79
C PHE A 299 39.89 -16.61 15.08
N LYS A 300 40.21 -15.68 14.18
CA LYS A 300 39.76 -14.29 14.23
C LYS A 300 38.79 -14.03 13.09
N PHE A 301 37.65 -13.46 13.43
CA PHE A 301 36.63 -13.01 12.48
C PHE A 301 36.37 -11.52 12.71
N LYS A 302 36.10 -10.80 11.62
CA LYS A 302 35.71 -9.39 11.64
C LYS A 302 34.30 -9.25 11.11
N GLY A 303 33.51 -8.37 11.71
CA GLY A 303 32.11 -8.14 11.34
C GLY A 303 31.31 -7.64 12.56
N LYS A 304 30.15 -7.04 12.32
CA LYS A 304 29.22 -6.69 13.41
C LYS A 304 28.34 -7.90 13.79
N GLY A 305 27.81 -7.88 15.01
CA GLY A 305 26.87 -8.92 15.49
C GLY A 305 27.50 -10.30 15.75
N ILE A 306 28.82 -10.41 15.85
CA ILE A 306 29.51 -11.66 16.17
C ILE A 306 29.21 -12.04 17.63
N LYS A 307 28.35 -13.05 17.81
CA LYS A 307 28.08 -13.70 19.10
C LYS A 307 28.68 -15.11 19.10
N LEU A 308 29.00 -15.65 20.28
CA LEU A 308 29.60 -16.99 20.39
C LEU A 308 28.69 -18.07 19.79
N ASP A 309 27.38 -17.92 19.99
CA ASP A 309 26.35 -18.84 19.49
C ASP A 309 26.24 -18.89 17.96
N ASN A 310 26.84 -17.91 17.27
CA ASN A 310 26.93 -17.91 15.79
C ASN A 310 27.97 -18.92 15.28
N PHE A 311 28.82 -19.47 16.15
CA PHE A 311 29.84 -20.44 15.80
C PHE A 311 29.44 -21.83 16.25
N SER A 312 29.61 -22.80 15.37
CA SER A 312 29.42 -24.21 15.71
C SER A 312 30.55 -25.05 15.13
N ILE A 313 30.98 -26.05 15.91
CA ILE A 313 31.95 -27.03 15.45
C ILE A 313 31.17 -28.25 14.94
N LEU A 314 31.30 -28.53 13.65
CA LEU A 314 30.72 -29.73 13.05
C LEU A 314 31.77 -30.84 12.96
N ASN A 315 31.33 -32.09 12.96
CA ASN A 315 32.18 -33.27 12.76
C ASN A 315 33.34 -33.48 13.76
N ASN A 316 33.25 -32.90 14.98
CA ASN A 316 34.14 -33.21 16.10
C ASN A 316 33.40 -33.21 17.44
N ASP A 317 32.96 -34.38 17.89
CA ASP A 317 32.08 -34.51 19.07
C ASP A 317 32.77 -34.25 20.41
N LYS A 318 34.12 -34.21 20.43
CA LYS A 318 34.88 -33.83 21.62
C LYS A 318 34.90 -32.31 21.81
N LEU A 319 35.18 -31.56 20.74
CA LEU A 319 35.28 -30.09 20.79
C LEU A 319 33.91 -29.39 20.78
N LYS A 320 32.83 -30.07 20.34
CA LYS A 320 31.45 -29.54 20.41
C LYS A 320 30.96 -29.22 21.83
N LYS A 321 31.60 -29.78 22.86
CA LYS A 321 31.18 -29.70 24.26
C LYS A 321 32.03 -28.74 25.10
N GLU A 322 33.07 -28.16 24.49
CA GLU A 322 33.97 -27.16 25.09
C GLU A 322 33.51 -25.76 24.70
#